data_AF-A0A1L9GZB4-F1
#
_entry.id   AF-A0A1L9GZB4-F1
#
_cell.length_a   1.000
_cell.length_b   1.000
_cell.length_c   1.000
_cell.angle_alpha   90.00
_cell.angle_beta   90.00
_cell.angle_gamma   90.00
#
_symmetry.space_group_name_H-M   'P 1'
#
loop_
_entity.id
_entity.type
_entity.pdbx_description
1 polymer ?
#
loop_
_entity_poly.entity_id
_entity_poly.type
_entity_poly.pdbx_seq_one_letter_code
_entity_poly.pdbx_strand_id
1 'polypeptide(L)'
;MDRHLNHGQFGGVIMIRPIDLRAWNRAQIGEIQSPENRWYAGEECGHEPSPREAARHYVEHGGASAFAEQHRDDPAFLKPTPGQ
;
A
#
# COMPACT_ATOMS: atom_id res chain seq x y z
N MET A 1 -28.15 23.52 -40.50
CA MET A 1 -27.40 22.27 -40.28
C MET A 1 -26.55 22.46 -39.04
N ASP A 2 -27.20 22.31 -37.89
CA ASP A 2 -26.63 22.45 -36.56
C ASP A 2 -25.67 21.31 -36.26
N ARG A 3 -24.37 21.60 -36.29
CA ARG A 3 -23.37 20.72 -35.67
C ARG A 3 -23.33 21.08 -34.18
N HIS A 4 -24.16 20.39 -33.42
CA HIS A 4 -23.98 20.27 -31.97
C HIS A 4 -22.60 19.66 -31.72
N LEU A 5 -21.65 20.49 -31.28
CA LEU A 5 -20.41 20.05 -30.67
C LEU A 5 -20.79 19.39 -29.34
N ASN A 6 -20.80 18.06 -29.36
CA ASN A 6 -21.07 17.22 -28.21
C ASN A 6 -19.91 17.40 -27.19
N HIS A 7 -20.14 18.29 -26.22
CA HIS A 7 -19.33 18.39 -25.02
C HIS A 7 -19.56 17.13 -24.17
N GLY A 8 -18.72 16.13 -24.40
CA GLY A 8 -18.67 14.89 -23.62
C GLY A 8 -17.33 14.70 -22.92
N GLN A 9 -16.72 15.77 -22.42
CA GLN A 9 -15.53 15.69 -21.56
C GLN A 9 -15.99 15.63 -20.10
N PHE A 10 -16.55 14.50 -19.68
CA PHE A 10 -16.76 14.25 -18.26
C PHE A 10 -15.41 13.92 -17.63
N GLY A 11 -14.99 14.83 -16.75
CA GLY A 11 -13.72 14.78 -16.05
C GLY A 11 -13.53 13.47 -15.31
N GLY A 12 -12.40 12.83 -15.55
CA GLY A 12 -11.91 11.73 -14.74
C GLY A 12 -11.66 12.23 -13.33
N VAL A 13 -12.68 12.17 -12.47
CA VAL A 13 -12.50 12.32 -11.04
C VAL A 13 -11.68 11.12 -10.62
N ILE A 14 -10.40 11.32 -10.31
CA ILE A 14 -9.61 10.33 -9.59
C ILE A 14 -10.35 10.14 -8.27
N MET A 15 -11.18 9.09 -8.18
CA MET A 15 -11.81 8.70 -6.92
C MET A 15 -10.69 8.21 -6.01
N ILE A 16 -10.11 9.13 -5.23
CA ILE A 16 -9.22 8.77 -4.13
C ILE A 16 -10.10 8.07 -3.10
N ARG A 17 -10.11 6.74 -3.13
CA ARG A 17 -10.82 5.94 -2.14
C ARG A 17 -10.11 6.13 -0.79
N PRO A 18 -10.84 6.49 0.28
CA PRO A 18 -10.22 6.64 1.59
C PRO A 18 -9.70 5.29 2.09
N ILE A 19 -8.43 5.23 2.49
CA ILE A 19 -7.78 4.03 3.02
C ILE A 19 -8.04 3.89 4.53
N ASP A 20 -8.33 2.68 5.00
CA ASP A 20 -8.29 2.33 6.42
C ASP A 20 -6.83 2.17 6.87
N LEU A 21 -6.27 3.26 7.39
CA LEU A 21 -4.89 3.31 7.87
C LEU A 21 -4.59 2.31 8.99
N ARG A 22 -5.58 1.89 9.80
CA ARG A 22 -5.33 0.91 10.86
C ARG A 22 -5.14 -0.48 10.29
N ALA A 23 -6.01 -0.88 9.35
CA ALA A 23 -5.88 -2.14 8.64
C ALA A 23 -4.58 -2.19 7.83
N TRP A 24 -4.27 -1.09 7.13
CA TRP A 24 -3.04 -0.92 6.36
C TRP A 24 -1.79 -1.09 7.21
N ASN A 25 -1.67 -0.32 8.30
CA ASN A 25 -0.49 -0.36 9.17
C ASN A 25 -0.30 -1.74 9.80
N ARG A 26 -1.39 -2.40 10.21
CA ARG A 26 -1.31 -3.74 10.80
C ARG A 26 -0.78 -4.77 9.81
N ALA A 27 -1.27 -4.74 8.57
CA ALA A 27 -0.80 -5.65 7.53
C ALA A 27 0.68 -5.39 7.17
N GLN A 28 1.05 -4.12 7.02
CA GLN A 28 2.44 -3.74 6.70
C GLN A 28 3.41 -4.10 7.84
N ILE A 29 3.02 -3.95 9.11
CA ILE A 29 3.81 -4.43 10.27
C ILE A 29 3.98 -5.96 10.21
N GLY A 30 2.94 -6.68 9.77
CA GLY A 30 3.02 -8.13 9.57
C GLY A 30 4.06 -8.53 8.54
N GLU A 31 4.14 -7.82 7.41
CA GLU A 31 5.14 -8.08 6.37
C GLU A 31 6.56 -7.70 6.82
N ILE A 32 6.72 -6.57 7.51
CA ILE A 32 8.00 -6.16 8.12
C ILE A 32 8.53 -7.24 9.09
N GLN A 33 7.64 -7.86 9.87
CA GLN A 33 8.01 -8.91 10.82
C GLN A 33 7.95 -10.33 10.23
N SER A 34 7.73 -10.47 8.93
CA SER A 34 7.66 -11.78 8.28
C SER A 34 9.00 -12.52 8.39
N PRO A 35 8.99 -13.87 8.47
CA PRO A 35 10.22 -14.67 8.49
C PRO A 35 11.14 -14.36 7.31
N GLU A 36 10.57 -14.08 6.14
CA GLU A 36 11.31 -13.74 4.93
C GLU A 36 12.04 -12.39 5.06
N ASN A 37 11.35 -11.30 5.42
CA ASN A 37 11.98 -10.00 5.61
C ASN A 37 13.03 -10.03 6.73
N ARG A 38 12.76 -10.77 7.83
CA ARG A 38 13.72 -10.96 8.92
C ARG A 38 14.94 -11.77 8.48
N TRP A 39 14.77 -12.75 7.60
CA TRP A 39 15.90 -13.50 7.04
C TRP A 39 16.82 -12.58 6.22
N TYR A 40 16.27 -11.83 5.25
CA TYR A 40 17.06 -10.88 4.45
C TYR A 40 17.73 -9.80 5.30
N ALA A 41 17.02 -9.23 6.27
CA ALA A 41 17.58 -8.25 7.19
C ALA A 41 18.69 -8.87 8.07
N GLY A 42 18.58 -10.16 8.41
CA GLY A 42 19.60 -10.89 9.16
C GLY A 42 20.87 -11.14 8.36
N GLU A 43 20.75 -11.44 7.07
CA GLU A 43 21.90 -11.55 6.15
C GLU A 43 22.67 -10.22 6.06
N GLU A 44 21.96 -9.08 6.03
CA GLU A 44 22.57 -7.74 6.01
C GLU A 44 23.25 -7.37 7.34
N CYS A 45 22.62 -7.71 8.47
CA CYS A 45 23.12 -7.35 9.80
C CYS A 45 24.19 -8.32 10.33
N GLY A 46 24.23 -9.56 9.83
CA GLY A 46 25.09 -10.63 10.34
C GLY A 46 24.63 -11.22 11.68
N HIS A 47 23.38 -10.96 12.08
CA HIS A 47 22.75 -11.48 13.30
C HIS A 47 21.22 -11.46 13.18
N GLU A 48 20.51 -12.07 14.14
CA GLU A 48 19.05 -11.97 14.21
C GLU A 48 18.63 -10.49 14.34
N PRO A 49 17.84 -9.93 13.40
CA PRO A 49 17.53 -8.52 13.41
C PRO A 49 16.51 -8.15 14.48
N SER A 50 16.71 -7.00 15.10
CA SER A 50 15.68 -6.36 15.93
C SER A 50 14.49 -5.92 15.05
N PRO A 51 13.30 -5.69 15.64
CA PRO A 51 12.16 -5.17 14.90
C PRO A 51 12.45 -3.87 14.14
N ARG A 52 13.35 -3.03 14.67
CA ARG A 52 13.77 -1.77 14.03
C ARG A 52 14.65 -2.02 12.81
N GLU A 53 15.56 -2.98 12.87
CA GLU A 53 16.43 -3.34 11.73
C GLU A 53 15.62 -4.00 10.62
N ALA A 54 14.70 -4.89 10.95
CA ALA A 54 13.76 -5.46 9.98
C ALA A 54 12.91 -4.37 9.29
N ALA A 55 12.44 -3.38 10.05
CA ALA A 55 11.70 -2.24 9.49
C ALA A 55 12.58 -1.34 8.60
N ARG A 56 13.84 -1.10 8.99
CA ARG A 56 14.79 -0.35 8.19
C ARG A 56 15.04 -1.06 6.86
N HIS A 57 15.42 -2.34 6.91
CA HIS A 57 15.66 -3.16 5.72
C HIS A 57 14.46 -3.13 4.77
N TYR A 58 13.25 -3.35 5.29
CA TYR A 58 12.01 -3.34 4.52
C TYR A 58 11.80 -2.01 3.77
N VAL A 59 12.07 -0.86 4.40
CA VAL A 59 11.91 0.45 3.76
C VAL A 59 13.02 0.69 2.73
N GLU A 60 14.27 0.38 3.07
CA GLU A 60 15.44 0.61 2.21
C GLU A 60 15.42 -0.25 0.94
N HIS A 61 14.79 -1.42 0.99
CA HIS A 61 14.67 -2.36 -0.12
C HIS A 61 13.31 -2.32 -0.84
N GLY A 62 12.51 -1.28 -0.57
CA GLY A 62 11.28 -1.01 -1.33
C GLY A 62 10.05 -1.81 -0.92
N GLY A 63 10.09 -2.57 0.18
CA GLY A 63 8.95 -3.33 0.70
C GLY A 63 7.71 -2.46 0.89
N ALA A 64 7.86 -1.23 1.41
CA ALA A 64 6.73 -0.31 1.57
C ALA A 64 6.08 0.08 0.23
N SER A 65 6.88 0.21 -0.83
CA SER A 65 6.38 0.52 -2.18
C SER A 65 5.71 -0.70 -2.80
N ALA A 66 6.33 -1.87 -2.70
CA ALA A 66 5.77 -3.13 -3.18
C ALA A 66 4.42 -3.45 -2.51
N PHE A 67 4.31 -3.26 -1.19
CA PHE A 67 3.05 -3.41 -0.46
C PHE A 67 1.97 -2.45 -0.99
N ALA A 68 2.33 -1.18 -1.22
CA ALA A 68 1.39 -0.20 -1.73
C ALA A 68 0.89 -0.54 -3.15
N GLU A 69 1.75 -1.12 -3.98
CA GLU A 69 1.38 -1.59 -5.33
C GLU A 69 0.48 -2.83 -5.28
N GLN A 70 0.80 -3.80 -4.41
CA GLN A 70 0.03 -5.03 -4.25
C GLN A 70 -1.37 -4.79 -3.65
N HIS A 71 -1.50 -3.82 -2.75
CA HIS A 71 -2.73 -3.60 -1.98
C HIS A 71 -3.49 -2.32 -2.36
N ARG A 72 -3.11 -1.64 -3.45
CA ARG A 72 -3.72 -0.38 -3.89
C ARG A 72 -5.25 -0.44 -3.97
N ASP A 73 -5.77 -1.52 -4.54
CA ASP A 73 -7.20 -1.69 -4.84
C ASP A 73 -7.85 -2.79 -3.99
N ASP A 74 -7.16 -3.25 -2.93
CA ASP A 74 -7.65 -4.32 -2.07
C ASP A 74 -8.77 -3.79 -1.15
N PRO A 75 -10.01 -4.33 -1.27
CA PRO A 75 -11.15 -3.90 -0.46
C PRO A 75 -10.91 -4.01 1.05
N ALA A 76 -10.00 -4.88 1.50
CA ALA A 76 -9.66 -5.04 2.91
C ALA A 76 -9.06 -3.77 3.54
N PHE A 77 -8.54 -2.86 2.72
CA PHE A 77 -7.94 -1.60 3.18
C PHE A 77 -8.72 -0.36 2.75
N LEU A 78 -9.87 -0.53 2.11
CA LEU A 78 -10.72 0.60 1.75
C LEU A 78 -11.70 0.88 2.88
N LYS A 79 -11.89 2.14 3.25
CA LYS A 79 -12.98 2.48 4.16
C LYS A 79 -14.32 2.19 3.46
N PRO A 80 -15.31 1.64 4.18
CA PRO A 80 -16.64 1.52 3.64
C PRO A 80 -17.16 2.91 3.27
N THR A 81 -17.67 3.05 2.04
CA THR A 81 -18.38 4.27 1.63
C THR A 81 -19.63 4.41 2.48
N PRO A 82 -19.87 5.57 3.13
CA PRO A 82 -21.13 5.78 3.85
C PRO A 82 -22.31 5.68 2.87
N GLY A 83 -23.19 4.70 3.05
CA GLY A 83 -24.49 4.63 2.39
C GLY A 83 -24.60 3.68 1.18
N GLN A 84 -24.48 2.38 1.41
CA GLN A 84 -25.26 1.39 0.65
C GLN A 84 -26.27 0.73 1.59
#